data_AF-A0A7L1TA00-F1
#
_entry.id   AF-A0A7L1TA00-F1
#
_cell.length_a   1.000
_cell.length_b   1.000
_cell.length_c   1.000
_cell.angle_alpha   90.00
_cell.angle_beta   90.00
_cell.angle_gamma   90.00
#
_symmetry.space_group_name_H-M   'P 1'
#
loop_
_entity.id
_entity.type
_entity.pdbx_description
1 polymer ?
#
loop_
_entity_poly.entity_id
_entity_poly.type
_entity_poly.pdbx_seq_one_letter_code
_entity_poly.pdbx_strand_id
1 'polypeptide(L)' 'PQDSYMLRYFAALNQYLAVGVPTYFVTTGGYNFSSPAGTNGICSSAGCATNSLT' A
#
# COMPACT_ATOMS: atom_id res chain seq x y z
N PRO A 1 28.04 19.36 4.45
CA PRO A 1 27.91 20.82 4.15
C PRO A 1 26.71 21.41 4.90
N GLN A 2 26.90 22.53 5.58
CA GLN A 2 25.81 23.19 6.34
C GLN A 2 24.82 23.95 5.43
N ASP A 3 25.18 24.13 4.16
CA ASP A 3 24.46 24.84 3.10
C ASP A 3 23.89 23.88 2.03
N SER A 4 23.83 22.57 2.32
CA SER A 4 23.33 21.59 1.36
C SER A 4 21.86 21.85 1.01
N TYR A 5 21.53 21.83 -0.28
CA TYR A 5 20.15 21.93 -0.77
C TYR A 5 19.22 20.86 -0.19
N MET A 6 19.78 19.72 0.25
CA MET A 6 19.02 18.64 0.89
C MET A 6 18.38 19.07 2.20
N LEU A 7 19.00 20.00 2.94
CA LEU A 7 18.41 20.53 4.18
C LEU A 7 17.07 21.23 3.89
N ARG A 8 17.00 22.00 2.79
CA ARG A 8 15.74 22.64 2.36
C ARG A 8 14.73 21.63 1.82
N TYR A 9 15.19 20.62 1.08
CA TYR A 9 14.33 19.55 0.57
C TYR A 9 13.63 18.78 1.69
N PHE A 10 14.37 18.28 2.69
CA PHE A 10 13.78 17.53 3.79
C PHE A 10 12.91 18.39 4.71
N ALA A 11 13.26 19.67 4.92
CA ALA A 11 12.40 20.60 5.64
C ALA A 11 11.05 20.80 4.92
N ALA A 12 11.08 20.96 3.60
CA ALA A 12 9.85 21.08 2.80
C ALA A 12 9.03 19.78 2.81
N LEU A 13 9.68 18.61 2.71
CA LEU A 13 8.97 17.32 2.83
C LEU A 13 8.27 17.20 4.19
N ASN A 14 8.94 17.51 5.29
CA ASN A 14 8.36 17.42 6.62
C ASN A 14 7.18 18.42 6.82
N GLN A 15 7.25 19.59 6.18
CA GLN A 15 6.24 20.62 6.33
C GLN A 15 4.99 20.38 5.45
N TYR A 16 5.17 19.86 4.24
CA TYR A 16 4.12 19.87 3.22
C TYR A 16 3.67 18.50 2.73
N LEU A 17 4.47 17.44 2.95
CA LEU A 17 4.12 16.12 2.46
C LEU A 17 3.04 15.49 3.35
N ALA A 18 1.87 15.22 2.76
CA ALA A 18 0.74 14.65 3.50
C ALA A 18 0.80 13.11 3.66
N VAL A 19 1.62 12.43 2.86
CA VAL A 19 1.69 10.96 2.83
C VAL A 19 3.12 10.47 2.68
N GLY A 20 3.46 9.35 3.31
CA GLY A 20 4.79 8.75 3.24
C GLY A 20 5.05 8.01 1.91
N VAL A 21 6.11 7.22 1.91
CA VAL A 21 6.44 6.34 0.78
C VAL A 21 5.37 5.25 0.61
N PRO A 22 5.12 4.77 -0.62
CA PRO A 22 4.17 3.70 -0.86
C PRO A 22 4.61 2.37 -0.22
N THR A 23 3.65 1.55 0.16
CA THR A 23 3.86 0.18 0.67
C THR A 23 3.22 -0.83 -0.27
N TYR A 24 3.88 -1.96 -0.51
CA TYR A 24 3.42 -3.02 -1.39
C TYR A 24 3.14 -4.30 -0.60
N PHE A 25 1.89 -4.78 -0.66
CA PHE A 25 1.50 -6.08 -0.11
C PHE A 25 1.56 -7.13 -1.23
N VAL A 26 2.61 -7.96 -1.22
CA VAL A 26 2.91 -8.88 -2.32
C VAL A 26 2.37 -10.28 -2.02
N THR A 27 1.61 -10.84 -2.95
CA THR A 27 1.20 -12.26 -2.93
C THR A 27 2.21 -13.10 -3.70
N THR A 28 2.73 -14.15 -3.08
CA THR A 28 3.56 -15.16 -3.76
C THR A 28 2.69 -16.19 -4.48
N GLY A 29 3.32 -17.08 -5.28
CA GLY A 29 2.63 -18.21 -5.87
C GLY A 29 2.07 -19.18 -4.82
N GLY A 30 0.97 -19.86 -5.14
CA GLY A 30 0.33 -20.86 -4.27
C GLY A 30 -1.08 -20.47 -3.79
N TYR A 31 -1.52 -19.23 -4.03
CA TYR A 31 -2.90 -18.82 -3.78
C TYR A 31 -3.80 -19.08 -4.98
N ASN A 32 -4.97 -19.70 -4.76
CA ASN A 32 -5.90 -20.04 -5.84
C ASN A 32 -6.94 -18.94 -6.07
N PHE A 33 -6.59 -17.96 -6.92
CA PHE A 33 -7.47 -16.85 -7.29
C PHE A 33 -8.71 -17.25 -8.11
N SER A 34 -8.69 -18.43 -8.73
CA SER A 34 -9.79 -18.92 -9.59
C SER A 34 -10.93 -19.59 -8.81
N SER A 35 -10.73 -19.86 -7.52
CA SER A 35 -11.76 -20.45 -6.66
C SER A 35 -12.67 -19.36 -6.07
N PRO A 36 -13.99 -19.62 -5.88
CA PRO A 36 -14.87 -18.65 -5.22
C PRO A 36 -14.37 -18.23 -3.83
N ALA A 37 -13.82 -19.18 -3.06
CA ALA A 37 -13.22 -18.88 -1.75
C ALA A 37 -11.99 -17.98 -1.85
N GLY A 38 -11.13 -18.20 -2.85
CA GLY A 38 -9.95 -17.36 -3.09
C GLY A 38 -10.31 -15.97 -3.59
N THR A 39 -11.28 -15.85 -4.51
CA THR A 39 -11.77 -14.53 -4.93
C THR A 39 -12.40 -13.77 -3.76
N ASN A 40 -13.23 -14.45 -2.96
CA ASN A 40 -13.91 -13.86 -1.80
C ASN A 40 -12.98 -13.43 -0.67
N GLY A 41 -11.75 -13.96 -0.61
CA GLY A 41 -10.74 -13.54 0.37
C GLY A 41 -9.90 -12.34 -0.08
N ILE A 42 -10.04 -11.89 -1.33
CA ILE A 42 -9.28 -10.77 -1.87
C ILE A 42 -10.17 -9.58 -2.20
N CYS A 43 -11.39 -9.79 -2.71
CA CYS A 43 -12.25 -8.70 -3.20
C CYS A 43 -12.95 -7.87 -2.10
N SER A 44 -13.41 -6.66 -2.45
CA SER A 44 -14.17 -5.73 -1.58
C SER A 44 -15.54 -5.34 -2.11
N SER A 45 -16.03 -6.06 -3.13
CA SER A 45 -17.39 -5.86 -3.66
C SER A 45 -18.46 -6.50 -2.76
N ALA A 46 -19.73 -6.23 -3.07
CA ALA A 46 -20.84 -6.88 -2.41
C ALA A 46 -20.73 -8.42 -2.54
N GLY A 47 -20.80 -9.12 -1.41
CA GLY A 47 -20.69 -10.59 -1.34
C GLY A 47 -19.29 -11.13 -1.01
N CYS A 48 -18.28 -10.28 -0.89
CA CYS A 48 -16.93 -10.69 -0.44
C CYS A 48 -16.88 -10.91 1.08
N ALA A 49 -15.84 -11.57 1.57
CA ALA A 49 -15.64 -11.77 3.00
C ALA A 49 -15.38 -10.43 3.72
N THR A 50 -15.81 -10.29 4.97
CA THR A 50 -15.63 -9.06 5.75
C THR A 50 -14.17 -8.79 6.13
N ASN A 51 -13.30 -9.78 5.94
CA ASN A 51 -11.88 -9.75 6.23
C ASN A 51 -11.02 -9.99 4.97
N SER A 52 -11.53 -9.60 3.81
CA SER A 52 -10.77 -9.59 2.57
C SER A 52 -9.57 -8.64 2.60
N LEU A 53 -8.62 -8.86 1.69
CA LEU A 53 -7.44 -8.02 1.55
C LEU A 53 -7.75 -6.58 1.10
N THR A 54 -8.67 -6.41 0.14
CA THR A 54 -9.05 -5.08 -0.39
C THR A 54 -10.25 -4.48 0.31
#